data_AF-A0A962TEM9-F1
#
_entry.id   AF-A0A962TEM9-F1
#
_cell.length_a   1.000
_cell.length_b   1.000
_cell.length_c   1.000
_cell.angle_alpha   90.00
_cell.angle_beta   90.00
_cell.angle_gamma   90.00
#
_symmetry.space_group_name_H-M   'P 1'
#
loop_
_entity.id
_entity.type
_entity.pdbx_description
1 polymer ?
#
loop_
_entity_poly.entity_id
_entity_poly.type
_entity_poly.pdbx_seq_one_letter_code
_entity_poly.pdbx_strand_id
1 'polypeptide(L)'
;MVLIEDADQPRHLPPALETGRIIRLLHPFHYSQLSQILVKLQQHSSRDHRNTQSQRNAELFRSLIGNSPMIAQVRELIQRVAPSESTVMILGESGTGKEVIARNIHYYSNRNQGPFVPVNCGAIPDNLLESELFGHEKGAFTGAISTRHGRFELARGGTLFLDEIGDMPLNMQ
;
A
#
# COMPACT_ATOMS: atom_id res chain seq x y z
N MET A 1 -6.87 -2.82 -27.45
CA MET A 1 -6.97 -2.23 -28.81
C MET A 1 -8.23 -2.78 -29.47
N VAL A 2 -9.10 -1.94 -30.03
CA VAL A 2 -10.30 -2.40 -30.75
C VAL A 2 -9.98 -2.38 -32.23
N LEU A 3 -10.15 -3.51 -32.90
CA LEU A 3 -9.94 -3.64 -34.34
C LEU A 3 -11.30 -3.84 -35.00
N ILE A 4 -11.66 -2.94 -35.91
CA ILE A 4 -12.91 -3.06 -36.68
C ILE A 4 -12.56 -3.70 -38.02
N GLU A 5 -13.18 -4.83 -38.34
CA GLU A 5 -12.94 -5.61 -39.56
C GLU A 5 -14.25 -5.77 -40.35
N ASP A 6 -14.14 -5.84 -41.67
CA ASP A 6 -15.28 -6.16 -42.54
C ASP A 6 -15.45 -7.67 -42.61
N ALA A 7 -16.69 -8.18 -42.53
CA ALA A 7 -16.95 -9.62 -42.51
C ALA A 7 -16.52 -10.33 -43.81
N ASP A 8 -16.45 -9.60 -44.93
CA ASP A 8 -16.14 -10.15 -46.27
C ASP A 8 -14.62 -10.19 -46.58
N GLN A 9 -13.77 -9.48 -45.84
CA GLN A 9 -12.31 -9.51 -46.04
C GLN A 9 -11.55 -9.40 -44.71
N PRO A 10 -11.31 -10.53 -44.00
CA PRO A 10 -10.49 -10.52 -42.79
C PRO A 10 -9.04 -10.18 -43.12
N ARG A 11 -8.48 -9.13 -42.50
CA ARG A 11 -7.06 -8.77 -42.66
C ARG A 11 -6.20 -9.62 -41.73
N HIS A 12 -5.09 -10.16 -42.24
CA HIS A 12 -4.07 -10.78 -41.40
C HIS A 12 -3.43 -9.71 -40.50
N LEU A 13 -3.43 -9.95 -39.19
CA LEU A 13 -2.75 -9.08 -38.24
C LEU A 13 -1.24 -9.34 -38.27
N PRO A 14 -0.40 -8.29 -38.14
CA PRO A 14 1.03 -8.46 -37.94
C PRO A 14 1.33 -9.26 -36.66
N PRO A 15 2.38 -10.11 -36.63
CA PRO A 15 2.74 -10.93 -35.46
C PRO A 15 2.96 -10.11 -34.18
N ALA A 16 3.38 -8.84 -34.31
CA ALA A 16 3.59 -7.91 -33.21
C ALA A 16 2.30 -7.55 -32.43
N LEU A 17 1.12 -7.78 -33.03
CA LEU A 17 -0.18 -7.49 -32.44
C LEU A 17 -0.87 -8.75 -31.88
N GLU A 18 -0.33 -9.96 -32.11
CA GLU A 18 -0.93 -11.22 -31.63
C GLU A 18 -0.76 -11.43 -30.12
N THR A 19 0.20 -10.75 -29.49
CA THR A 19 0.49 -10.86 -28.05
C THR A 19 -0.35 -9.92 -27.18
N GLY A 20 -1.16 -9.04 -27.78
CA GLY A 20 -2.04 -8.09 -27.07
C GLY A 20 -3.50 -8.54 -27.01
N ARG A 21 -4.25 -8.07 -25.98
CA ARG A 21 -5.72 -8.22 -25.95
C ARG A 21 -6.35 -7.34 -27.04
N ILE A 22 -6.69 -7.96 -28.17
CA ILE A 22 -7.42 -7.35 -29.29
C ILE A 22 -8.89 -7.76 -29.21
N ILE A 23 -9.80 -6.78 -29.24
CA ILE A 23 -11.23 -7.03 -29.41
C ILE A 23 -11.55 -6.73 -30.87
N ARG A 24 -11.91 -7.77 -31.64
CA ARG A 24 -12.32 -7.64 -33.04
C ARG A 24 -13.82 -7.37 -33.14
N LEU A 25 -14.20 -6.44 -33.99
CA LEU A 25 -15.58 -6.01 -34.17
C LEU A 25 -15.91 -6.06 -35.66
N LEU A 26 -16.80 -6.98 -36.06
CA LEU A 26 -17.11 -7.27 -37.46
C LEU A 26 -18.27 -6.41 -37.96
N HIS A 27 -18.12 -5.79 -39.14
CA HIS A 27 -19.18 -5.04 -39.81
C HIS A 27 -20.12 -6.00 -40.59
N PRO A 28 -21.45 -5.78 -40.61
CA PRO A 28 -22.20 -4.75 -39.91
C PRO A 28 -22.41 -5.07 -38.43
N PHE A 29 -22.04 -4.12 -37.58
CA PHE A 29 -22.25 -4.19 -36.15
C PHE A 29 -23.37 -3.27 -35.72
N HIS A 30 -24.12 -3.69 -34.71
CA HIS A 30 -25.14 -2.86 -34.12
C HIS A 30 -24.53 -1.90 -33.08
N TYR A 31 -25.10 -0.69 -32.98
CA TYR A 31 -24.70 0.33 -32.00
C TYR A 31 -24.65 -0.22 -30.56
N SER A 32 -25.53 -1.17 -30.22
CA SER A 32 -25.55 -1.85 -28.93
C SER A 32 -24.29 -2.67 -28.63
N GLN A 33 -23.65 -3.27 -29.63
CA GLN A 33 -22.41 -4.03 -29.47
C GLN A 33 -21.22 -3.09 -29.23
N LEU A 34 -21.19 -1.96 -29.95
CA LEU A 34 -20.18 -0.92 -29.75
C LEU A 34 -20.29 -0.30 -28.35
N SER A 35 -21.49 0.05 -27.90
CA SER A 35 -21.69 0.67 -26.59
C SER A 35 -21.29 -0.28 -25.44
N GLN A 36 -21.60 -1.57 -25.56
CA GLN A 36 -21.17 -2.57 -24.58
C GLN A 36 -19.65 -2.74 -24.51
N ILE A 37 -18.96 -2.74 -25.65
CA ILE A 37 -17.50 -2.86 -25.71
C ILE A 37 -16.83 -1.61 -25.13
N LEU A 38 -17.33 -0.42 -25.47
CA LEU A 38 -16.82 0.84 -24.92
C LEU A 38 -17.00 0.92 -23.39
N VAL A 39 -18.17 0.53 -22.88
CA VAL A 39 -18.43 0.48 -21.43
C VAL A 39 -17.49 -0.52 -20.73
N LYS A 40 -17.31 -1.72 -21.29
CA LYS A 40 -16.38 -2.73 -20.73
C LYS A 40 -14.93 -2.24 -20.72
N LEU A 41 -14.49 -1.50 -21.74
CA LEU A 41 -13.14 -0.95 -21.81
C LEU A 41 -12.94 0.21 -20.82
N GLN A 42 -13.92 1.09 -20.66
CA GLN A 42 -13.86 2.17 -19.67
C GLN A 42 -13.82 1.64 -18.25
N GLN A 43 -14.58 0.60 -17.93
CA GLN A 43 -14.59 -0.02 -16.60
C GLN A 43 -13.26 -0.71 -16.25
N HIS A 44 -12.64 -1.39 -17.22
CA HIS A 44 -11.34 -2.04 -17.01
C HIS A 44 -10.19 -1.03 -16.95
N SER A 45 -10.17 -0.03 -17.84
CA SER A 45 -9.13 1.01 -17.84
C SER A 45 -9.15 1.83 -16.54
N SER A 46 -10.34 2.11 -15.99
CA SER A 46 -10.49 2.85 -14.72
C SER A 46 -10.04 2.07 -13.49
N ARG A 47 -10.10 0.73 -13.51
CA ARG A 47 -9.61 -0.13 -12.41
C ARG A 47 -8.09 -0.25 -12.42
N ASP A 48 -7.49 -0.44 -13.60
CA ASP A 48 -6.03 -0.57 -13.70
C ASP A 48 -5.30 0.77 -13.55
N HIS A 49 -5.82 1.87 -14.10
CA HIS A 49 -5.16 3.19 -13.98
C HIS A 49 -5.29 3.80 -12.58
N ARG A 50 -6.44 3.66 -11.90
CA ARG A 50 -6.56 4.14 -10.51
C ARG A 50 -5.66 3.35 -9.56
N ASN A 51 -5.50 2.05 -9.79
CA ASN A 51 -4.61 1.23 -8.96
C ASN A 51 -3.14 1.55 -9.24
N THR A 52 -2.74 1.67 -10.52
CA THR A 52 -1.34 1.95 -10.90
C THR A 52 -0.90 3.38 -10.55
N GLN A 53 -1.78 4.39 -10.69
CA GLN A 53 -1.46 5.78 -10.38
C GLN A 53 -1.55 6.08 -8.88
N SER A 54 -2.45 5.43 -8.14
CA SER A 54 -2.44 5.47 -6.67
C SER A 54 -1.24 4.70 -6.10
N GLN A 55 -0.82 3.60 -6.73
CA GLN A 55 0.40 2.88 -6.36
C GLN A 55 1.65 3.71 -6.63
N ARG A 56 1.78 4.36 -7.80
CA ARG A 56 2.92 5.25 -8.11
C ARG A 56 2.97 6.50 -7.22
N ASN A 57 1.82 7.13 -6.95
CA ASN A 57 1.79 8.26 -6.00
C ASN A 57 2.08 7.79 -4.57
N ALA A 58 1.60 6.62 -4.17
CA ALA A 58 1.97 6.02 -2.89
C ALA A 58 3.46 5.66 -2.83
N GLU A 59 4.08 5.16 -3.91
CA GLU A 59 5.52 4.92 -4.00
C GLU A 59 6.34 6.21 -3.88
N LEU A 60 5.90 7.30 -4.51
CA LEU A 60 6.54 8.62 -4.40
C LEU A 60 6.40 9.21 -2.99
N PHE A 61 5.24 9.08 -2.35
CA PHE A 61 5.04 9.46 -0.94
C PHE A 61 5.83 8.57 0.05
N ARG A 62 6.20 7.35 -0.37
CA ARG A 62 7.01 6.40 0.41
C ARG A 62 8.52 6.57 0.20
N SER A 63 8.93 7.28 -0.83
CA SER A 63 10.36 7.44 -1.14
C SER A 63 10.93 8.64 -0.38
N LEU A 64 12.07 8.43 0.30
CA LEU A 64 12.79 9.50 0.99
C LEU A 64 13.44 10.45 -0.04
N ILE A 65 12.79 11.58 -0.31
CA ILE A 65 13.24 12.59 -1.28
C ILE A 65 14.27 13.54 -0.64
N GLY A 66 15.26 13.97 -1.42
CA GLY A 66 16.25 14.98 -1.01
C GLY A 66 17.68 14.58 -1.36
N ASN A 67 18.52 15.56 -1.67
CA ASN A 67 19.93 15.35 -2.06
C ASN A 67 20.92 16.03 -1.11
N SER A 68 20.46 16.44 0.08
CA SER A 68 21.35 17.04 1.07
C SER A 68 22.30 16.00 1.67
N PRO A 69 23.50 16.40 2.14
CA PRO A 69 24.42 15.48 2.82
C PRO A 69 23.78 14.78 4.02
N MET A 70 22.90 15.45 4.77
CA MET A 70 22.18 14.87 5.91
C MET A 70 21.21 13.75 5.47
N ILE A 71 20.47 13.94 4.37
CA ILE A 71 19.60 12.89 3.83
C ILE A 71 20.42 11.72 3.30
N ALA A 72 21.60 11.97 2.73
CA ALA A 72 22.51 10.90 2.32
C ALA A 72 22.97 10.05 3.52
N GLN A 73 23.31 10.68 4.65
CA GLN A 73 23.64 9.97 5.90
C GLN A 73 22.46 9.16 6.44
N VAL A 74 21.24 9.72 6.41
CA VAL A 74 20.03 8.99 6.81
C VAL A 74 19.81 7.77 5.93
N ARG A 75 19.97 7.88 4.61
CA ARG A 75 19.89 6.72 3.69
C ARG A 75 20.92 5.65 4.04
N GLU A 76 22.15 6.05 4.35
CA GLU A 76 23.20 5.10 4.74
C GLU A 76 22.86 4.38 6.06
N LEU A 77 22.36 5.09 7.06
CA LEU A 77 21.90 4.49 8.32
C LEU A 77 20.73 3.52 8.10
N ILE A 78 19.76 3.88 7.25
CA ILE A 78 18.65 3.00 6.87
C ILE A 78 19.21 1.69 6.29
N GLN A 79 20.14 1.76 5.33
CA GLN A 79 20.72 0.56 4.71
C GLN A 79 21.46 -0.34 5.71
N ARG A 80 22.12 0.26 6.71
CA ARG A 80 22.82 -0.50 7.75
C ARG A 80 21.87 -1.17 8.74
N VAL A 81 20.77 -0.50 9.12
CA VAL A 81 19.87 -0.99 10.16
C VAL A 81 18.75 -1.87 9.62
N ALA A 82 18.33 -1.69 8.37
CA ALA A 82 17.23 -2.44 7.75
C ALA A 82 17.38 -3.98 7.81
N PRO A 83 18.56 -4.59 7.57
CA PRO A 83 18.70 -6.04 7.68
C PRO A 83 18.76 -6.55 9.13
N SER A 84 18.78 -5.66 10.12
CA SER A 84 18.80 -6.03 11.54
C SER A 84 17.40 -6.31 12.09
N GLU A 85 17.30 -7.24 13.03
CA GLU A 85 16.09 -7.49 13.81
C GLU A 85 15.95 -6.55 15.03
N SER A 86 16.92 -5.68 15.26
CA SER A 86 16.89 -4.70 16.36
C SER A 86 15.76 -3.67 16.21
N THR A 87 15.25 -3.21 17.34
CA THR A 87 14.34 -2.05 17.42
C THR A 87 15.07 -0.77 16.98
N VAL A 88 14.41 0.05 16.17
CA VAL A 88 14.94 1.32 15.68
C VAL A 88 14.14 2.48 16.24
N MET A 89 14.84 3.43 16.88
CA MET A 89 14.24 4.69 17.35
C MET A 89 14.48 5.78 16.31
N ILE A 90 13.41 6.45 15.88
CA ILE A 90 13.48 7.54 14.90
C ILE A 90 13.09 8.84 15.62
N LEU A 91 14.03 9.78 15.68
CA LEU A 91 13.83 11.08 16.34
C LEU A 91 13.74 12.18 15.30
N GLY A 92 12.92 13.19 15.59
CA GLY A 92 12.73 14.36 14.72
C GLY A 92 11.45 15.09 15.07
N GLU A 93 11.38 16.37 14.70
CA GLU A 93 10.20 17.20 14.91
C GLU A 93 8.98 16.67 14.15
N SER A 94 7.78 17.16 14.48
CA SER A 94 6.57 16.80 13.74
C SER A 94 6.69 17.25 12.28
N GLY A 95 6.20 16.42 11.35
CA GLY A 95 6.27 16.71 9.91
C GLY A 95 7.63 16.49 9.23
N THR A 96 8.67 16.01 9.92
CA THR A 96 10.02 15.76 9.34
C THR A 96 10.15 14.47 8.54
N GLY A 97 9.05 13.73 8.32
CA GLY A 97 9.05 12.52 7.51
C GLY A 97 9.53 11.25 8.22
N LYS A 98 9.40 11.17 9.55
CA LYS A 98 9.74 9.96 10.35
C LYS A 98 9.07 8.69 9.84
N GLU A 99 7.79 8.77 9.46
CA GLU A 99 7.07 7.64 8.87
C GLU A 99 7.70 7.19 7.54
N VAL A 100 8.16 8.13 6.70
CA VAL A 100 8.85 7.82 5.45
C VAL A 100 10.13 7.04 5.74
N ILE A 101 10.89 7.45 6.76
CA ILE A 101 12.10 6.73 7.20
C ILE A 101 11.74 5.31 7.66
N ALA A 102 10.73 5.15 8.52
CA ALA A 102 10.29 3.84 9.02
C ALA A 102 9.87 2.89 7.88
N ARG A 103 9.15 3.41 6.89
CA ARG A 103 8.74 2.65 5.70
C ARG A 103 9.94 2.24 4.85
N ASN A 104 10.95 3.10 4.71
CA ASN A 104 12.17 2.76 3.99
C ASN A 104 12.96 1.67 4.73
N ILE A 105 13.06 1.73 6.06
CA ILE A 105 13.69 0.66 6.87
C ILE A 105 12.97 -0.67 6.62
N HIS A 106 11.64 -0.70 6.70
CA HIS A 106 10.88 -1.90 6.40
C HIS A 106 11.10 -2.40 4.97
N TYR A 107 11.07 -1.51 3.97
CA TYR A 107 11.27 -1.87 2.56
C TYR A 107 12.62 -2.54 2.29
N TYR A 108 13.70 -2.06 2.91
CA TYR A 108 15.05 -2.63 2.76
C TYR A 108 15.36 -3.78 3.74
N SER A 109 14.41 -4.15 4.60
CA SER A 109 14.60 -5.21 5.59
C SER A 109 14.33 -6.61 5.04
N ASN A 110 14.77 -7.64 5.77
CA ASN A 110 14.45 -9.05 5.47
C ASN A 110 12.95 -9.38 5.59
N ARG A 111 12.18 -8.49 6.23
CA ARG A 111 10.74 -8.61 6.48
C ARG A 111 9.89 -7.72 5.57
N ASN A 112 10.44 -7.26 4.45
CA ASN A 112 9.76 -6.38 3.49
C ASN A 112 8.55 -6.99 2.76
N GLN A 113 8.42 -8.32 2.77
CA GLN A 113 7.24 -9.03 2.27
C GLN A 113 6.13 -9.14 3.33
N GLY A 114 6.47 -8.88 4.60
CA GLY A 114 5.53 -8.87 5.70
C GLY A 114 4.73 -7.57 5.79
N PRO A 115 3.71 -7.53 6.65
CA PRO A 115 2.90 -6.33 6.85
C PRO A 115 3.70 -5.19 7.49
N PHE A 116 3.50 -3.96 7.02
CA PHE A 116 3.91 -2.75 7.74
C PHE A 116 2.68 -2.15 8.42
N VAL A 117 2.63 -2.20 9.75
CA VAL A 117 1.49 -1.76 10.55
C VAL A 117 1.87 -0.47 11.29
N PRO A 118 1.46 0.71 10.80
CA PRO A 118 1.63 1.96 11.53
C PRO A 118 0.54 2.11 12.61
N VAL A 119 0.94 2.60 13.77
CA VAL A 119 0.08 2.95 14.90
C VAL A 119 0.53 4.32 15.39
N ASN A 120 -0.34 5.32 15.31
CA ASN A 120 -0.12 6.60 15.97
C ASN A 120 -0.71 6.48 17.38
N CYS A 121 0.14 6.59 18.40
CA CYS A 121 -0.27 6.42 19.79
C CYS A 121 -1.05 7.63 20.31
N GLY A 122 -0.71 8.85 19.87
CA GLY A 122 -1.41 10.08 20.26
C GLY A 122 -2.83 10.21 19.70
N ALA A 123 -3.17 9.46 18.65
CA ALA A 123 -4.49 9.47 18.01
C ALA A 123 -5.49 8.48 18.63
N ILE A 124 -5.03 7.56 19.49
CA ILE A 124 -5.86 6.54 20.11
C ILE A 124 -6.06 6.89 21.58
N PRO A 125 -7.31 6.94 22.10
CA PRO A 125 -7.55 7.16 23.52
C PRO A 125 -6.83 6.11 24.39
N ASP A 126 -6.20 6.54 25.48
CA ASP A 126 -5.41 5.70 26.39
C ASP A 126 -6.13 4.42 26.84
N ASN A 127 -7.43 4.53 27.13
CA ASN A 127 -8.27 3.43 27.58
C ASN A 127 -8.54 2.37 26.49
N LEU A 128 -8.30 2.69 25.21
CA LEU A 128 -8.47 1.79 24.07
C LEU A 128 -7.13 1.35 23.47
N LEU A 129 -6.03 2.03 23.79
CA LEU A 129 -4.72 1.75 23.20
C LEU A 129 -4.26 0.31 23.46
N GLU A 130 -4.48 -0.22 24.67
CA GLU A 130 -4.13 -1.61 25.03
C GLU A 130 -4.86 -2.60 24.13
N SER A 131 -6.17 -2.38 24.01
CA SER A 131 -7.10 -3.21 23.27
C SER A 131 -6.84 -3.16 21.77
N GLU A 132 -6.37 -2.02 21.24
CA GLU A 132 -5.92 -1.91 19.86
C GLU A 132 -4.58 -2.64 19.64
N LEU A 133 -3.59 -2.46 20.52
CA LEU A 133 -2.25 -3.04 20.37
C LEU A 133 -2.26 -4.57 20.54
N PHE A 134 -2.87 -5.07 21.62
CA PHE A 134 -2.85 -6.48 22.01
C PHE A 134 -4.10 -7.24 21.58
N GLY A 135 -5.20 -6.53 21.28
CA GLY A 135 -6.49 -7.17 21.02
C GLY A 135 -7.26 -7.42 22.30
N HIS A 136 -8.46 -7.98 22.15
CA HIS A 136 -9.30 -8.37 23.27
C HIS A 136 -10.25 -9.50 22.89
N GLU A 137 -10.67 -10.28 23.89
CA GLU A 137 -11.77 -11.23 23.74
C GLU A 137 -13.12 -10.58 24.01
N LYS A 138 -14.19 -11.18 23.48
CA LYS A 138 -15.56 -10.78 23.80
C LYS A 138 -15.78 -10.80 25.31
N GLY A 139 -16.23 -9.66 25.87
CA GLY A 139 -16.48 -9.51 27.30
C GLY A 139 -15.28 -9.06 28.14
N ALA A 140 -14.13 -8.74 27.54
CA ALA A 140 -12.96 -8.23 28.27
C ALA A 140 -13.21 -6.90 28.99
N PHE A 141 -14.12 -6.06 28.48
CA PHE A 141 -14.55 -4.81 29.12
C PHE A 141 -15.99 -4.46 28.71
N THR A 142 -16.60 -3.46 29.37
CA THR A 142 -17.94 -2.98 29.04
C THR A 142 -17.96 -2.38 27.64
N GLY A 143 -18.56 -3.10 26.68
CA GLY A 143 -18.59 -2.71 25.25
C GLY A 143 -17.82 -3.67 24.32
N ALA A 144 -17.12 -4.68 24.85
CA ALA A 144 -16.45 -5.72 24.07
C ALA A 144 -17.46 -6.73 23.48
N ILE A 145 -18.17 -6.33 22.43
CA ILE A 145 -19.25 -7.12 21.79
C ILE A 145 -18.69 -8.30 20.98
N SER A 146 -17.45 -8.20 20.50
CA SER A 146 -16.76 -9.21 19.69
C SER A 146 -15.28 -9.31 20.07
N THR A 147 -14.65 -10.43 19.76
CA THR A 147 -13.19 -10.58 19.84
C THR A 147 -12.51 -9.80 18.71
N ARG A 148 -11.36 -9.18 18.99
CA ARG A 148 -10.57 -8.42 18.02
C ARG A 148 -9.08 -8.72 18.15
N HIS A 149 -8.43 -8.97 17.03
CA HIS A 149 -6.98 -9.16 16.95
C HIS A 149 -6.25 -7.82 17.09
N GLY A 150 -5.15 -7.83 17.85
CA GLY A 150 -4.32 -6.66 18.11
C GLY A 150 -3.37 -6.29 16.96
N ARG A 151 -2.83 -5.07 16.99
CA ARG A 151 -1.83 -4.61 16.01
C ARG A 151 -0.55 -5.46 16.03
N PHE A 152 -0.15 -6.00 17.18
CA PHE A 152 0.99 -6.93 17.24
C PHE A 152 0.77 -8.19 16.40
N GLU A 153 -0.43 -8.75 16.48
CA GLU A 153 -0.78 -9.94 15.71
C GLU A 153 -0.88 -9.62 14.21
N LEU A 154 -1.47 -8.48 13.86
CA LEU A 154 -1.52 -8.00 12.47
C LEU A 154 -0.13 -7.70 11.88
N ALA A 155 0.85 -7.34 12.72
CA ALA A 155 2.23 -7.06 12.31
C ALA A 155 3.12 -8.31 12.27
N ARG A 156 2.59 -9.50 12.59
CA ARG A 156 3.36 -10.74 12.68
C ARG A 156 4.07 -11.04 11.35
N GLY A 157 5.38 -11.28 11.43
CA GLY A 157 6.22 -11.52 10.25
C GLY A 157 6.57 -10.26 9.45
N GLY A 158 6.19 -9.08 9.94
CA GLY A 158 6.47 -7.79 9.33
C GLY A 158 6.99 -6.78 10.36
N THR A 159 6.64 -5.51 10.20
CA THR A 159 7.08 -4.41 11.07
C THR A 159 5.90 -3.70 11.70
N LEU A 160 5.94 -3.52 13.03
CA LEU A 160 5.08 -2.59 13.76
C LEU A 160 5.80 -1.24 13.89
N PHE A 161 5.19 -0.15 13.43
CA PHE A 161 5.70 1.19 13.60
C PHE A 161 4.83 1.96 14.58
N LEU A 162 5.42 2.40 15.69
CA LEU A 162 4.75 3.17 16.72
C LEU A 162 5.18 4.63 16.60
N ASP A 163 4.29 5.46 16.06
CA ASP A 163 4.48 6.90 16.01
C ASP A 163 4.00 7.53 17.32
N GLU A 164 4.67 8.61 17.73
CA GLU A 164 4.35 9.33 18.97
C GLU A 164 4.39 8.41 20.21
N ILE A 165 5.37 7.50 20.27
CA ILE A 165 5.55 6.52 21.36
C ILE A 165 5.61 7.17 22.76
N GLY A 166 6.04 8.43 22.85
CA GLY A 166 6.10 9.18 24.10
C GLY A 166 4.72 9.50 24.70
N ASP A 167 3.67 9.47 23.87
CA ASP A 167 2.29 9.71 24.30
C ASP A 167 1.61 8.42 24.81
N MET A 168 2.30 7.28 24.81
CA MET A 168 1.78 6.07 25.45
C MET A 168 1.71 6.26 26.98
N PRO A 169 0.65 5.79 27.65
CA PRO A 169 0.54 5.88 29.09
C PRO A 169 1.62 5.05 29.78
N LEU A 170 2.11 5.51 30.95
CA LEU A 170 3.26 4.94 31.67
C LEU A 170 3.15 3.45 31.99
N ASN A 171 1.93 2.91 32.10
CA ASN A 171 1.69 1.49 32.33
C ASN A 171 1.93 0.62 31.08
N MET A 172 2.08 1.22 29.90
CA MET A 172 2.38 0.54 28.63
C MET A 172 3.80 0.76 28.10
N GLN A 173 4.53 1.72 28.68
CA GLN A 173 5.93 2.00 28.34
C GLN A 173 6.85 0.97 28.99
#